data_AF-R7BLK7-F1
#
_entry.id   AF-R7BLK7-F1
#
_cell.length_a   1.000
_cell.length_b   1.000
_cell.length_c   1.000
_cell.angle_alpha   90.00
_cell.angle_beta   90.00
_cell.angle_gamma   90.00
#
_symmetry.space_group_name_H-M   'P 1'
#
loop_
_entity.id
_entity.type
_entity.pdbx_description
1 polymer ?
#
loop_
_entity_poly.entity_id
_entity_poly.type
_entity_poly.pdbx_seq_one_letter_code
_entity_poly.pdbx_strand_id
1 'polypeptide(L)'
;MINTLKEALIRINELEKENDELKLEIEQLKTRNFGGRKKHDEAWMASYREFVLKYESGMTIMEIVNEGQISRRTAYRYRAYYKELMK
;
A
#
# COMPACT_ATOMS: atom_id res chain seq x y z
N MET A 1 2.36 5.02 30.89
CA MET A 1 3.40 6.05 30.68
C MET A 1 4.67 5.50 31.31
N ILE A 2 5.78 5.46 30.57
CA ILE A 2 7.07 4.98 31.10
C ILE A 2 7.61 6.07 32.00
N ASN A 3 7.77 5.78 33.28
CA ASN A 3 8.01 6.82 34.29
C ASN A 3 9.43 6.74 34.86
N THR A 4 10.18 5.67 34.55
CA THR A 4 11.55 5.50 35.01
C THR A 4 12.50 5.10 33.88
N LEU A 5 13.78 5.44 34.04
CA LEU A 5 14.85 5.06 33.11
C LEU A 5 14.95 3.53 32.94
N LYS A 6 14.72 2.78 34.02
CA LYS A 6 14.76 1.32 34.00
C LYS A 6 13.64 0.73 33.15
N GLU A 7 12.43 1.23 33.29
CA GLU A 7 11.29 0.83 32.45
C GLU A 7 11.53 1.18 30.97
N ALA A 8 12.13 2.35 30.70
CA ALA A 8 12.48 2.75 29.34
C ALA A 8 13.49 1.79 28.70
N LEU A 9 14.53 1.41 29.44
CA LEU A 9 15.55 0.46 28.96
C LEU A 9 14.99 -0.94 28.72
N ILE A 10 14.09 -1.41 29.58
CA ILE A 10 13.39 -2.69 29.38
C ILE A 10 12.54 -2.62 28.11
N ARG A 11 11.79 -1.53 27.92
CA ARG A 11 10.94 -1.36 26.74
C ARG A 11 11.75 -1.28 25.44
N ILE A 12 12.92 -0.63 25.47
CA ILE A 12 13.82 -0.57 24.30
C ILE A 12 14.28 -1.98 23.94
N ASN A 13 14.75 -2.78 24.90
CA ASN A 13 15.18 -4.15 24.64
C ASN A 13 14.04 -5.03 24.08
N GLU A 14 12.82 -4.88 24.60
CA GLU A 14 11.65 -5.59 24.07
C GLU A 14 11.37 -5.22 22.62
N LEU A 15 11.40 -3.91 22.30
CA LEU A 15 11.15 -3.40 20.96
C LEU A 15 12.26 -3.81 19.98
N GLU A 16 13.51 -3.84 20.41
CA GLU A 16 14.63 -4.31 19.58
C GLU A 16 14.44 -5.78 19.20
N LYS A 17 14.05 -6.63 20.17
CA LYS A 17 13.75 -8.03 19.91
C LYS A 17 12.56 -8.21 18.96
N GLU A 18 11.47 -7.48 19.20
CA GLU A 18 10.28 -7.50 18.32
C GLU A 18 10.64 -7.06 16.90
N ASN A 19 11.45 -6.01 16.76
CA ASN A 19 11.88 -5.50 15.46
C ASN A 19 12.73 -6.53 14.69
N ASP A 20 13.61 -7.26 15.38
CA ASP A 20 14.42 -8.30 14.74
C ASP A 20 13.60 -9.54 14.35
N GLU A 21 12.61 -9.93 15.16
CA GLU A 21 11.64 -10.98 14.81
C GLU A 21 10.81 -10.58 13.56
N LEU A 22 10.32 -9.34 13.50
CA LEU A 22 9.58 -8.81 12.36
C LEU A 22 10.43 -8.76 11.08
N LYS A 23 11.71 -8.40 11.17
CA LYS A 23 12.63 -8.43 10.02
C LYS A 23 12.80 -9.84 9.48
N LEU A 24 12.96 -10.83 10.37
CA LEU A 24 13.09 -12.23 9.98
C LEU A 24 11.82 -12.73 9.29
N GLU A 25 10.65 -12.39 9.83
CA GLU A 25 9.35 -12.74 9.21
C GLU A 25 9.22 -12.11 7.82
N ILE A 26 9.64 -10.86 7.63
CA ILE A 26 9.66 -10.21 6.32
C ILE A 26 10.56 -10.95 5.33
N GLU A 27 11.76 -11.38 5.74
CA GLU A 27 12.64 -12.16 4.87
C GLU A 27 12.06 -13.52 4.50
N GLN A 28 11.43 -14.22 5.45
CA GLN A 28 10.73 -15.48 5.20
C GLN A 28 9.54 -15.29 4.23
N LEU A 29 8.79 -14.19 4.37
CA LEU A 29 7.69 -13.86 3.47
C LEU A 29 8.18 -13.48 2.07
N LYS A 30 9.31 -12.76 1.95
CA LYS A 30 9.91 -12.41 0.66
C LYS A 30 10.41 -13.63 -0.13
N THR A 31 10.94 -14.62 0.58
CA THR A 31 11.49 -15.85 0.00
C THR A 31 10.42 -16.90 -0.33
N ARG A 32 9.23 -16.80 0.26
CA ARG A 32 8.06 -17.61 -0.13
C ARG A 32 7.62 -17.24 -1.54
N ASN A 33 7.75 -18.19 -2.47
CA ASN A 33 7.13 -18.07 -3.79
C ASN A 33 5.61 -18.20 -3.64
N PHE A 34 4.89 -17.07 -3.58
CA PHE A 34 3.44 -17.05 -3.64
C PHE A 34 3.01 -17.41 -5.06
N GLY A 35 2.88 -18.71 -5.35
CA GLY A 35 2.36 -19.26 -6.60
C GLY A 35 0.88 -18.93 -6.81
N GLY A 36 0.56 -17.64 -6.97
CA GLY A 36 -0.78 -17.10 -7.11
C GLY A 36 -0.78 -15.79 -7.89
N ARG A 37 -1.95 -15.16 -8.02
CA ARG A 37 -2.10 -13.86 -8.68
C ARG A 37 -1.18 -12.85 -7.98
N LYS A 38 -0.21 -12.28 -8.71
CA LYS A 38 0.62 -11.20 -8.16
C LYS A 38 -0.31 -10.12 -7.61
N LYS A 39 -0.09 -9.73 -6.34
CA LYS A 39 -0.70 -8.51 -5.80
C LYS A 39 -0.35 -7.34 -6.71
N HIS A 40 -1.16 -6.28 -6.66
CA HIS A 40 -0.85 -5.04 -7.35
C HIS A 40 0.59 -4.63 -7.05
N ASP A 41 1.40 -4.62 -8.10
CA ASP A 41 2.82 -4.27 -8.01
C ASP A 41 2.96 -2.75 -7.87
N GLU A 42 4.20 -2.31 -7.66
CA GLU A 42 4.48 -0.90 -7.42
C GLU A 42 4.09 -0.02 -8.61
N ALA A 43 4.27 -0.51 -9.84
CA ALA A 43 3.84 0.16 -11.06
C ALA A 43 2.32 0.34 -11.11
N TRP A 44 1.58 -0.72 -10.76
CA TRP A 44 0.12 -0.64 -10.66
C TRP A 44 -0.31 0.37 -9.59
N MET A 45 0.32 0.35 -8.42
CA MET A 45 0.00 1.27 -7.32
C MET A 45 0.31 2.73 -7.67
N ALA A 46 1.39 2.99 -8.40
CA ALA A 46 1.72 4.32 -8.89
C ALA A 46 0.64 4.85 -9.85
N SER A 47 0.27 4.06 -10.87
CA SER A 47 -0.78 4.43 -11.82
C SER A 47 -2.15 4.60 -11.14
N TYR A 48 -2.47 3.76 -10.16
CA TYR A 48 -3.69 3.90 -9.37
C TYR A 48 -3.72 5.18 -8.54
N ARG A 49 -2.61 5.54 -7.86
CA ARG A 49 -2.52 6.79 -7.08
C ARG A 49 -2.71 8.04 -7.95
N GLU A 50 -2.10 8.06 -9.13
CA GLU A 50 -2.28 9.17 -10.08
C GLU A 50 -3.75 9.31 -10.53
N PHE A 51 -4.41 8.17 -10.79
CA PHE A 51 -5.85 8.15 -11.07
C PHE A 51 -6.67 8.71 -9.90
N VAL A 52 -6.39 8.28 -8.66
CA VAL A 52 -7.14 8.73 -7.48
C VAL A 52 -7.01 10.23 -7.29
N LEU A 53 -5.80 10.79 -7.39
CA LEU A 53 -5.57 12.23 -7.26
C LEU A 53 -6.43 13.05 -8.25
N LYS A 54 -6.49 12.62 -9.51
CA LYS A 54 -7.29 13.30 -10.55
C LYS A 54 -8.80 13.08 -10.35
N TYR A 55 -9.19 11.90 -9.92
CA TYR A 55 -10.59 11.58 -9.67
C TYR A 55 -11.13 12.36 -8.46
N GLU A 56 -10.35 12.49 -7.39
CA GLU A 56 -10.68 13.29 -6.21
C GLU A 56 -10.64 14.80 -6.49
N SER A 57 -9.83 15.26 -7.45
CA SER A 57 -9.86 16.65 -7.90
C SER A 57 -11.10 16.99 -8.75
N GLY A 58 -12.02 16.04 -8.93
CA GLY A 58 -13.29 16.24 -9.63
C GLY A 58 -13.25 15.94 -11.13
N MET A 59 -12.14 15.42 -11.66
CA MET A 59 -12.10 15.02 -13.07
C MET A 59 -12.96 13.78 -13.32
N THR A 60 -13.63 13.78 -14.46
CA THR A 60 -14.37 12.62 -14.94
C THR A 60 -13.41 11.54 -15.45
N ILE A 61 -13.89 10.29 -15.48
CA ILE A 61 -13.10 9.17 -16.04
C ILE A 61 -12.63 9.47 -17.47
N MET A 62 -13.46 10.14 -18.29
CA MET A 62 -13.12 10.38 -19.69
C MET A 62 -12.04 11.44 -19.84
N GLU A 63 -12.02 12.47 -18.98
CA GLU A 63 -10.95 13.47 -18.94
C GLU A 63 -9.63 12.81 -18.55
N ILE A 64 -9.61 11.98 -17.50
CA ILE A 64 -8.42 11.24 -17.06
C ILE A 64 -7.90 10.29 -18.15
N VAL A 65 -8.79 9.66 -18.91
CA VAL A 65 -8.42 8.78 -20.03
C VAL A 65 -7.87 9.58 -21.21
N ASN A 66 -8.42 10.76 -21.50
CA ASN A 66 -7.96 11.62 -22.59
C ASN A 66 -6.56 12.20 -22.35
N GLU A 67 -6.12 12.33 -21.10
CA GLU A 67 -4.73 12.66 -20.77
C GLU A 67 -3.72 11.55 -21.16
N GLY A 68 -4.21 10.37 -21.57
CA GLY A 68 -3.39 9.33 -22.19
C GLY A 68 -2.63 8.43 -21.21
N GLN A 69 -2.79 8.64 -19.89
CA GLN A 69 -2.04 7.88 -18.89
C GLN A 69 -2.55 6.45 -18.69
N ILE A 70 -3.85 6.22 -18.93
CA ILE A 70 -4.49 4.91 -18.72
C ILE A 70 -5.60 4.66 -19.73
N SER A 71 -5.82 3.38 -20.07
CA SER A 71 -6.95 2.99 -20.93
C SER A 71 -8.30 3.23 -20.23
N ARG A 72 -9.37 3.41 -21.01
CA ARG A 72 -10.75 3.48 -20.51
C ARG A 72 -11.11 2.30 -19.60
N ARG A 73 -10.70 1.08 -19.99
CA ARG A 73 -10.92 -0.13 -19.19
C ARG A 73 -10.21 -0.06 -17.84
N THR A 74 -8.97 0.42 -17.82
CA THR A 74 -8.18 0.60 -16.60
C THR A 74 -8.83 1.61 -15.67
N ALA A 75 -9.26 2.76 -16.21
CA ALA A 75 -9.92 3.81 -15.43
C ALA A 75 -11.21 3.32 -14.76
N TYR A 76 -12.04 2.52 -15.46
CA TYR A 76 -13.24 1.93 -14.84
C TYR A 76 -12.89 0.88 -13.77
N ARG A 77 -11.83 0.08 -13.96
CA ARG A 77 -11.34 -0.83 -12.91
C ARG A 77 -10.88 -0.06 -11.68
N TYR A 78 -10.14 1.03 -11.87
CA TYR A 78 -9.67 1.88 -10.78
C TYR A 78 -10.83 2.54 -10.04
N ARG A 79 -11.85 3.03 -10.75
CA ARG A 79 -13.06 3.54 -10.10
C ARG A 79 -13.77 2.46 -9.27
N ALA A 80 -13.91 1.24 -9.80
CA ALA A 80 -14.55 0.14 -9.08
C ALA A 80 -13.79 -0.18 -7.78
N TYR A 81 -12.47 -0.32 -7.88
CA TYR A 81 -11.61 -0.56 -6.73
C TYR A 81 -11.64 0.59 -5.71
N TYR A 82 -11.63 1.84 -6.16
CA TYR A 82 -11.79 3.02 -5.30
C TYR A 82 -13.12 2.99 -4.52
N LYS A 83 -14.23 2.61 -5.17
CA LYS A 83 -15.53 2.46 -4.51
C LYS A 83 -15.55 1.33 -3.49
N GLU A 84 -14.85 0.23 -3.75
CA GLU A 84 -14.72 -0.87 -2.79
C GLU A 84 -13.93 -0.48 -1.55
N LEU A 85 -12.88 0.36 -1.70
CA LEU A 85 -12.09 0.86 -0.57
C LEU A 85 -12.84 1.90 0.28
N MET A 86 -13.76 2.65 -0.31
CA MET A 86 -14.58 3.65 0.38
C MET A 86 -15.81 3.07 1.08
N LYS A 87 -16.02 1.76 0.98
CA LYS A 87 -17.12 1.03 1.61
C LYS A 87 -16.69 0.48 2.96
#